data_AF-A0A7D5MLH4-F1
#
_entry.id   AF-A0A7D5MLH4-F1
#
_cell.length_a   1.000
_cell.length_b   1.000
_cell.length_c   1.000
_cell.angle_alpha   90.00
_cell.angle_beta   90.00
_cell.angle_gamma   90.00
#
_symmetry.space_group_name_H-M   'P 1'
#
loop_
_entity.id
_entity.type
_entity.pdbx_description
1 polymer ?
#
loop_
_entity_poly.entity_id
_entity_poly.type
_entity_poly.pdbx_seq_one_letter_code
_entity_poly.pdbx_strand_id
1 'polypeptide(L)'
;MDFQEKELREVLMCFTQTDETAMPVYKSLADYKKSKGQTTNHSQLITNNSLKDTENIPLKEDIQEFFEREVLPFAPDAWWDNKDTKIGYEINFAKYFYKHQPPRALADIAKDIFAIEQETDGLLKEIIS
;
A
#
# COMPACT_ATOMS: atom_id res chain seq x y z
N MET A 1 34.48 12.30 -5.81
CA MET A 1 33.29 11.74 -5.13
C MET A 1 32.58 10.91 -6.16
N ASP A 2 32.71 9.59 -6.10
CA ASP A 2 32.03 8.69 -7.03
C ASP A 2 30.63 8.44 -6.49
N PHE A 3 29.63 9.06 -7.12
CA PHE A 3 28.24 8.79 -6.80
C PHE A 3 27.87 7.39 -7.29
N GLN A 4 27.23 6.61 -6.42
CA GLN A 4 26.67 5.32 -6.81
C GLN A 4 25.51 5.54 -7.81
N GLU A 5 25.29 4.60 -8.73
CA GLU A 5 24.26 4.71 -9.79
C GLU A 5 22.84 5.01 -9.25
N LYS A 6 22.55 4.51 -8.03
CA LYS A 6 21.29 4.77 -7.33
C LYS A 6 21.16 6.22 -6.87
N GLU A 7 22.23 6.81 -6.34
CA GLU A 7 22.24 8.20 -5.88
C GLU A 7 22.10 9.18 -7.04
N LEU A 8 22.74 8.89 -8.18
CA LEU A 8 22.58 9.68 -9.41
C LEU A 8 21.14 9.68 -9.91
N ARG A 9 20.44 8.55 -9.83
CA ARG A 9 19.03 8.44 -10.23
C ARG A 9 18.11 9.25 -9.32
N GLU A 10 18.34 9.21 -8.01
CA GLU A 10 17.57 10.01 -7.04
C GLU A 10 17.78 11.51 -7.27
N VAL A 11 19.02 11.94 -7.51
CA VAL A 11 19.34 13.33 -7.87
C VAL A 11 18.65 13.72 -9.18
N LEU A 12 18.68 12.86 -10.20
CA LEU A 12 18.02 13.14 -11.49
C LEU A 12 16.48 13.24 -11.36
N MET A 13 15.87 12.44 -10.49
CA MET A 13 14.43 12.51 -10.20
C MET A 13 14.03 13.87 -9.61
N CYS A 14 14.89 14.51 -8.82
CA CYS A 14 14.63 15.84 -8.28
C CYS A 14 14.61 16.95 -9.35
N PHE A 15 15.25 16.74 -10.50
CA PHE A 15 15.36 17.73 -11.59
C PHE A 15 14.51 17.40 -12.81
N THR A 16 13.73 16.31 -12.78
CA THR A 16 12.92 15.86 -13.91
C THR A 16 11.44 15.80 -13.52
N GLN A 17 10.55 16.10 -14.47
CA GLN A 17 9.11 15.97 -14.31
C GLN A 17 8.60 14.94 -15.32
N THR A 18 7.64 14.13 -14.89
CA THR A 18 6.95 13.19 -15.77
C THR A 18 5.87 13.94 -16.54
N ASP A 19 5.83 13.78 -17.87
CA ASP A 19 4.77 14.31 -18.72
C ASP A 19 3.65 13.27 -18.84
N GLU A 20 2.48 13.60 -18.29
CA GLU A 20 1.30 12.72 -18.28
C GLU A 20 0.62 12.62 -19.65
N THR A 21 0.88 13.58 -20.55
CA THR A 21 0.29 13.62 -21.91
C THR A 21 1.15 12.95 -22.97
N ALA A 22 2.30 12.41 -22.57
CA ALA A 22 3.24 11.78 -23.46
C ALA A 22 2.62 10.56 -24.17
N MET A 23 3.00 10.37 -25.43
CA MET A 23 2.62 9.18 -26.18
C MET A 23 3.23 7.91 -25.55
N PRO A 24 2.51 6.78 -25.57
CA PRO A 24 3.00 5.53 -25.00
C PRO A 24 4.32 5.10 -25.65
N VAL A 25 5.30 4.72 -24.83
CA VAL A 25 6.62 4.29 -25.29
C VAL A 25 6.62 2.79 -25.54
N TYR A 26 7.07 2.40 -26.73
CA TYR A 26 7.18 1.00 -27.10
C TYR A 26 8.59 0.43 -26.85
N LYS A 27 8.70 -0.83 -26.39
CA LYS A 27 10.00 -1.52 -26.26
C LYS A 27 10.61 -1.77 -27.63
N SER A 28 11.89 -1.42 -27.79
CA SER A 28 12.64 -1.81 -28.99
C SER A 28 12.92 -3.32 -28.99
N LEU A 29 13.05 -3.94 -30.18
CA LEU A 29 13.36 -5.38 -30.29
C LEU A 29 14.69 -5.78 -29.59
N ALA A 30 15.61 -4.83 -29.39
CA ALA A 30 16.88 -5.07 -28.72
C ALA A 30 16.74 -5.16 -27.19
N ASP A 31 15.86 -4.35 -26.60
CA ASP A 31 15.58 -4.37 -25.16
C ASP A 31 14.83 -5.63 -24.73
N TYR A 32 13.94 -6.12 -25.61
CA TYR A 32 13.20 -7.37 -25.43
C TYR A 32 14.11 -8.59 -25.21
N LYS A 33 15.26 -8.67 -25.89
CA LYS A 33 16.19 -9.80 -25.75
C LYS A 33 16.91 -9.85 -24.40
N LYS A 34 16.98 -8.74 -23.66
CA LYS A 34 17.58 -8.70 -22.31
C LYS A 34 16.60 -9.08 -21.19
N SER A 35 15.31 -8.83 -21.38
CA SER A 35 14.26 -9.23 -20.42
C SER A 35 13.72 -10.61 -20.76
N LYS A 36 14.02 -11.62 -19.93
CA LYS A 36 13.66 -13.03 -20.11
C LYS A 36 12.21 -13.26 -20.59
N GLY A 37 12.08 -14.21 -21.51
CA GLY A 37 10.89 -14.47 -22.30
C GLY A 37 9.61 -14.72 -21.51
N GLN A 38 8.56 -13.99 -21.90
CA GLN A 38 7.19 -14.42 -21.77
C GLN A 38 6.32 -13.69 -22.79
N THR A 39 5.78 -14.45 -23.74
CA THR A 39 4.95 -13.95 -24.83
C THR A 39 3.51 -13.89 -24.37
N THR A 40 3.02 -12.70 -24.03
CA THR A 40 1.60 -12.37 -24.11
C THR A 40 1.45 -11.26 -25.16
N ASN A 41 0.36 -11.29 -25.94
CA ASN A 41 0.18 -10.55 -27.19
C ASN A 41 0.12 -9.00 -27.07
N HIS A 42 0.50 -8.43 -25.92
CA HIS A 42 0.60 -6.98 -25.66
C HIS A 42 2.06 -6.48 -25.73
N SER A 43 2.94 -7.22 -26.43
CA SER A 43 4.40 -7.20 -26.30
C SER A 43 5.14 -5.93 -26.73
N GLN A 44 4.49 -4.78 -26.79
CA GLN A 44 5.13 -3.56 -27.28
C GLN A 44 5.13 -2.42 -26.27
N LEU A 45 4.30 -2.34 -25.23
CA LEU A 45 4.30 -1.19 -24.32
C LEU A 45 5.27 -1.36 -23.13
N ILE A 46 5.95 -0.28 -22.74
CA ILE A 46 6.72 -0.22 -21.49
C ILE A 46 5.73 -0.02 -20.33
N THR A 47 5.75 -0.94 -19.38
CA THR A 47 4.97 -0.82 -18.14
C THR A 47 5.59 0.21 -17.21
N ASN A 48 4.78 1.13 -16.71
CA ASN A 48 5.20 2.00 -15.62
C ASN A 48 4.82 1.36 -14.28
N ASN A 49 5.82 0.89 -13.53
CA ASN A 49 5.59 0.29 -12.20
C ASN A 49 4.95 1.26 -11.20
N SER A 50 5.07 2.58 -11.40
CA SER A 50 4.42 3.57 -10.54
C SER A 50 2.90 3.63 -10.71
N LEU A 51 2.37 3.08 -11.81
CA LEU A 51 0.94 3.04 -12.12
C LEU A 51 0.32 1.65 -11.86
N LYS A 52 1.07 0.75 -11.20
CA LYS A 52 0.56 -0.59 -10.88
C LYS A 52 -0.46 -0.48 -9.75
N ASP A 53 -1.66 -1.00 -10.00
CA ASP A 53 -2.72 -1.11 -8.99
C ASP A 53 -3.12 -2.58 -8.72
N THR A 54 -3.92 -2.81 -7.68
CA THR A 54 -4.43 -4.13 -7.30
C THR A 54 -5.90 -4.05 -6.91
N GLU A 55 -6.71 -4.85 -7.59
CA GLU A 55 -8.14 -4.97 -7.33
C GLU A 55 -8.49 -6.25 -6.58
N ASN A 56 -9.42 -6.14 -5.63
CA ASN A 56 -9.95 -7.29 -4.89
C ASN A 56 -11.26 -7.76 -5.52
N ILE A 57 -11.18 -8.88 -6.25
CA ILE A 57 -12.33 -9.44 -6.99
C ILE A 57 -13.00 -10.54 -6.16
N PRO A 58 -14.34 -10.56 -6.03
CA PRO A 58 -15.05 -11.65 -5.37
C PRO A 58 -14.71 -13.01 -5.99
N LEU A 59 -14.44 -14.01 -5.14
CA LEU A 59 -13.98 -15.34 -5.60
C LEU A 59 -14.93 -16.05 -6.58
N LYS A 60 -16.22 -15.72 -6.56
CA LYS A 60 -17.24 -16.34 -7.40
C LYS A 60 -17.44 -15.63 -8.75
N GLU A 61 -16.77 -14.50 -8.95
CA GLU A 61 -16.90 -13.68 -10.14
C GLU A 61 -15.74 -13.96 -11.10
N ASP A 62 -16.00 -13.88 -12.40
CA ASP A 62 -14.97 -14.01 -13.41
C ASP A 62 -14.12 -12.73 -13.49
N ILE A 63 -12.79 -12.90 -13.52
CA ILE A 63 -11.84 -11.78 -13.51
C ILE A 63 -12.00 -10.91 -14.76
N GLN A 64 -12.21 -11.52 -15.93
CA GLN A 64 -12.32 -10.79 -17.18
C GLN A 64 -13.62 -9.97 -17.23
N GLU A 65 -14.74 -10.56 -16.78
CA GLU A 65 -16.02 -9.85 -16.70
C GLU A 65 -15.97 -8.65 -15.74
N PHE A 66 -15.36 -8.84 -14.56
CA PHE A 66 -15.14 -7.74 -13.61
C PHE A 66 -14.25 -6.65 -14.21
N PHE A 67 -13.15 -7.04 -14.87
CA PHE A 67 -12.18 -6.12 -15.46
C PHE A 67 -12.80 -5.24 -16.56
N GLU A 68 -13.64 -5.83 -17.43
CA GLU A 68 -14.34 -5.10 -18.48
C GLU A 68 -15.37 -4.11 -17.94
N ARG A 69 -16.02 -4.47 -16.82
CA ARG A 69 -17.08 -3.64 -16.21
C ARG A 69 -16.54 -2.51 -15.34
N GLU A 70 -15.54 -2.80 -14.52
CA GLU A 70 -15.08 -1.90 -13.45
C GLU A 70 -13.74 -1.23 -13.75
N VAL A 71 -12.86 -1.81 -14.58
CA VAL A 71 -11.51 -1.27 -14.82
C VAL A 71 -11.44 -0.52 -16.15
N LEU A 72 -11.76 -1.19 -17.26
CA LEU A 72 -11.63 -0.62 -18.60
C LEU A 72 -12.35 0.72 -18.85
N PRO A 73 -13.53 1.00 -18.24
CA PRO A 73 -14.18 2.31 -18.42
C PRO A 73 -13.38 3.48 -17.84
N PHE A 74 -12.52 3.24 -16.85
CA PHE A 74 -11.71 4.27 -16.19
C PHE A 74 -10.25 4.24 -16.63
N ALA A 75 -9.73 3.06 -16.97
CA ALA A 75 -8.36 2.86 -17.45
C ALA A 75 -8.35 2.02 -18.74
N PRO A 76 -8.55 2.63 -19.92
CA PRO A 76 -8.68 1.91 -21.19
C PRO A 76 -7.41 1.18 -21.64
N ASP A 77 -6.24 1.59 -21.15
CA ASP A 77 -4.93 1.01 -21.42
C ASP A 77 -4.48 -0.01 -20.35
N ALA A 78 -5.32 -0.25 -19.34
CA ALA A 78 -5.06 -1.24 -18.32
C ALA A 78 -5.10 -2.65 -18.91
N TRP A 79 -4.30 -3.54 -18.32
CA TRP A 79 -4.27 -4.95 -18.64
C TRP A 79 -3.89 -5.76 -17.40
N TRP A 80 -4.25 -7.04 -17.41
CA TRP A 80 -3.94 -7.97 -16.33
C TRP A 80 -3.35 -9.27 -16.89
N ASP A 81 -2.60 -10.01 -16.06
CA ASP A 81 -2.04 -11.33 -16.39
C ASP A 81 -2.31 -12.31 -15.24
N ASN A 82 -2.65 -13.54 -15.61
CA ASN A 82 -2.87 -14.66 -14.70
C ASN A 82 -1.65 -14.94 -13.82
N LYS A 83 -0.42 -14.65 -14.30
CA LYS A 83 0.80 -14.89 -13.51
C LYS A 83 0.96 -13.99 -12.29
N ASP A 84 0.40 -12.79 -12.35
CA ASP A 84 0.44 -11.83 -11.23
C ASP A 84 -0.79 -11.98 -10.32
N THR A 85 -1.79 -12.76 -10.75
CA THR A 85 -3.05 -12.97 -10.03
C THR A 85 -2.86 -13.93 -8.86
N LYS A 86 -3.42 -13.60 -7.69
CA LYS A 86 -3.36 -14.43 -6.48
C LYS A 86 -4.76 -14.69 -5.95
N ILE A 87 -5.03 -15.95 -5.62
CA ILE A 87 -6.29 -16.36 -4.98
C ILE A 87 -6.04 -16.50 -3.48
N GLY A 88 -6.86 -15.84 -2.67
CA GLY A 88 -6.75 -15.86 -1.20
C GLY A 88 -8.08 -15.61 -0.52
N TYR A 89 -8.11 -15.87 0.79
CA TYR A 89 -9.24 -15.56 1.65
C TYR A 89 -8.81 -14.52 2.68
N GLU A 90 -9.62 -13.48 2.87
CA GLU A 90 -9.42 -12.51 3.93
C GLU A 90 -10.32 -12.84 5.12
N ILE A 91 -9.73 -12.91 6.32
CA ILE A 91 -10.48 -12.97 7.57
C ILE A 91 -10.34 -11.59 8.23
N ASN A 92 -11.41 -10.79 8.20
CA ASN A 92 -11.39 -9.50 8.87
C ASN A 92 -11.45 -9.71 10.40
N PHE A 93 -10.29 -9.61 11.05
CA PHE A 93 -10.17 -9.90 12.47
C PHE A 93 -11.01 -8.96 13.33
N ALA A 94 -11.01 -7.67 12.97
CA ALA A 94 -11.80 -6.66 13.68
C ALA A 94 -13.32 -6.90 13.54
N LYS A 95 -13.79 -7.45 12.41
CA LYS A 95 -15.21 -7.74 12.24
C LYS A 95 -15.66 -8.94 13.08
N TYR A 96 -14.88 -10.02 13.08
CA TYR A 96 -15.33 -11.29 13.67
C TYR A 96 -14.86 -11.52 15.11
N PHE A 97 -13.72 -10.96 15.49
CA PHE A 97 -13.11 -11.20 16.80
C PHE A 97 -13.06 -9.96 17.69
N TYR A 98 -13.59 -8.82 17.23
CA TYR A 98 -13.68 -7.66 18.09
C TYR A 98 -14.65 -7.91 19.24
N LYS A 99 -14.10 -7.88 20.45
CA LYS A 99 -14.85 -7.85 21.69
C LYS A 99 -14.83 -6.42 22.18
N HIS A 100 -16.00 -5.78 22.18
CA HIS A 100 -16.15 -4.46 22.77
C HIS A 100 -15.72 -4.51 24.24
N GLN A 101 -14.68 -3.74 24.58
CA GLN A 101 -14.27 -3.52 25.95
C GLN A 101 -14.88 -2.21 26.41
N PRO A 102 -15.89 -2.25 27.31
CA PRO A 102 -16.42 -1.01 27.86
C PRO A 102 -15.31 -0.27 28.61
N PRO A 103 -15.29 1.06 28.57
CA PRO A 103 -14.37 1.84 29.38
C PRO A 103 -14.63 1.57 30.88
N ARG A 104 -13.58 1.70 31.68
CA ARG A 104 -13.68 1.60 33.16
C ARG A 104 -14.67 2.62 33.72
N ALA A 105 -15.33 2.28 34.82
CA ALA A 105 -16.32 3.15 35.44
C ALA A 105 -15.68 4.45 35.97
N LEU A 106 -16.38 5.58 35.83
CA LEU A 106 -15.90 6.90 36.25
C LEU A 106 -15.49 6.94 37.74
N ALA A 107 -16.19 6.20 38.59
CA ALA A 107 -15.89 6.14 40.02
C ALA A 107 -14.51 5.51 40.28
N ASP A 108 -14.12 4.51 39.50
CA ASP A 108 -12.81 3.87 39.61
C ASP A 108 -11.72 4.80 39.06
N ILE A 109 -12.03 5.58 38.02
CA ILE A 109 -11.16 6.67 37.52
C ILE A 109 -10.84 7.67 38.61
N ALA A 110 -11.86 8.16 39.30
CA ALA A 110 -11.70 9.14 40.35
C ALA A 110 -10.88 8.58 41.53
N LYS A 111 -11.15 7.33 41.94
CA LYS A 111 -10.40 6.67 43.01
C LYS A 111 -8.92 6.54 42.69
N ASP A 112 -8.58 6.09 41.47
CA ASP A 112 -7.19 5.94 41.06
C ASP A 112 -6.47 7.30 41.04
N ILE A 113 -7.14 8.36 40.57
CA ILE A 113 -6.59 9.73 40.58
C ILE A 113 -6.27 10.17 42.01
N PHE A 114 -7.22 10.05 42.94
CA PHE A 114 -7.01 10.43 44.34
C PHE A 114 -5.92 9.61 45.04
N ALA A 115 -5.82 8.32 44.72
CA ALA A 115 -4.76 7.46 45.25
C ALA A 115 -3.38 7.93 44.78
N ILE A 116 -3.24 8.26 43.49
CA ILE A 116 -2.01 8.81 42.91
C ILE A 116 -1.68 10.16 43.56
N GLU A 117 -2.67 11.05 43.73
CA GLU A 117 -2.48 12.35 44.41
C GLU A 117 -1.90 12.18 45.82
N GLN A 118 -2.46 11.27 46.63
CA GLN A 118 -1.95 10.99 47.97
C GLN A 118 -0.53 10.42 47.97
N GLU A 119 -0.20 9.54 47.03
CA GLU A 119 1.15 9.00 46.87
C GLU A 119 2.15 10.11 46.55
N THR A 120 1.81 11.01 45.62
CA THR A 120 2.66 12.15 45.26
C THR A 120 2.84 13.15 46.40
N ASP A 121 1.81 13.43 47.18
CA ASP A 121 1.90 14.29 48.37
C ASP A 121 2.85 13.70 49.42
N GLY A 122 2.84 12.37 49.57
CA GLY A 122 3.78 11.64 50.44
C GLY A 122 5.23 11.81 49.98
N LEU A 123 5.49 11.55 48.70
CA LEU A 123 6.82 11.70 48.08
C LEU A 123 7.36 13.14 48.17
N LEU A 124 6.51 14.15 47.91
CA LEU A 124 6.90 15.55 48.02
C LEU A 124 7.28 15.93 49.46
N LYS A 125 6.56 15.41 50.46
CA LYS A 125 6.91 15.60 51.87
C LYS A 125 8.26 14.99 52.22
N GLU A 126 8.59 13.81 51.70
CA GLU A 126 9.88 13.15 51.94
C GLU A 126 11.07 13.93 51.33
N ILE A 127 10.88 14.62 50.21
CA ILE A 127 11.95 15.37 49.52
C ILE A 127 12.19 16.75 50.15
N ILE A 128 11.12 17.39 50.67
CA ILE A 128 11.18 18.74 51.26
C ILE A 128 11.51 18.69 52.77
N SER A 129 11.30 17.54 53.41
CA SER A 129 11.72 17.22 54.78
C SER A 129 13.21 16.92 54.89
#